data_AF-A0A2G5VEE2-F1
#
_entry.id   AF-A0A2G5VEE2-F1
#
_cell.length_a   1.000
_cell.length_b   1.000
_cell.length_c   1.000
_cell.angle_alpha   90.00
_cell.angle_beta   90.00
_cell.angle_gamma   90.00
#
_symmetry.space_group_name_H-M   'P 1'
#
loop_
_entity.id
_entity.type
_entity.pdbx_description
1 polymer ?
#
loop_
_entity_poly.entity_id
_entity_poly.type
_entity_poly.pdbx_seq_one_letter_code
_entity_poly.pdbx_strand_id
1 'polypeptide(L)'
;MSFDEIDKTFGTKNRDQGYDMLKARLDKGDRSVEVLWRMAQVIHERSACMPKAQRKAAINDGLKFAEEAVQKDSNHFKALKWNAVLIGQATEYMPTKEKLECSKKFKELLDKSLAKEPKDTALLHLRGRYKFSVASLTWLEKKLASTFYQQPPSHSYEEANEDFLAAYKVNPKWMENLFFIAKCYVALKDKNNARKYLTELCDIEPYSDAEQEFLDDAKAMLSKL
;
A
#
# COMPACT_ATOMS: atom_id res chain seq x y z
N MET A 1 17.57 -17.52 15.63
CA MET A 1 16.97 -17.72 14.29
C MET A 1 17.35 -16.56 13.40
N SER A 2 17.73 -16.88 12.16
CA SER A 2 18.21 -15.95 11.13
C SER A 2 17.07 -15.08 10.58
N PHE A 3 17.42 -14.01 9.86
CA PHE A 3 16.42 -13.22 9.15
C PHE A 3 15.78 -13.99 7.99
N ASP A 4 16.52 -14.90 7.35
CA ASP A 4 15.98 -15.73 6.26
C ASP A 4 14.83 -16.65 6.74
N GLU A 5 14.89 -17.14 7.97
CA GLU A 5 13.80 -17.91 8.57
C GLU A 5 12.56 -17.05 8.84
N ILE A 6 12.76 -15.79 9.28
CA ILE A 6 11.67 -14.83 9.49
C ILE A 6 11.02 -14.48 8.15
N ASP A 7 11.84 -14.18 7.13
CA ASP A 7 11.35 -13.74 5.82
C ASP A 7 10.51 -14.81 5.11
N LYS A 8 10.77 -16.10 5.37
CA LYS A 8 9.95 -17.23 4.88
C LYS A 8 8.54 -17.28 5.48
N THR A 9 8.29 -16.60 6.60
CA THR A 9 6.97 -16.56 7.23
C THR A 9 6.05 -15.50 6.60
N PHE A 10 6.63 -14.47 6.00
CA PHE A 10 5.89 -13.34 5.42
C PHE A 10 5.09 -13.76 4.19
N GLY A 11 3.91 -13.16 4.03
CA GLY A 11 2.96 -13.49 2.97
C GLY A 11 2.36 -14.90 3.09
N THR A 12 2.52 -15.56 4.25
CA THR A 12 1.97 -16.91 4.50
C THR A 12 1.12 -16.95 5.77
N LYS A 13 0.46 -18.10 6.01
CA LYS A 13 -0.22 -18.40 7.29
C LYS A 13 0.69 -18.42 8.51
N ASN A 14 2.01 -18.45 8.32
CA ASN A 14 2.98 -18.48 9.40
C ASN A 14 3.45 -17.07 9.82
N ARG A 15 2.91 -15.98 9.25
CA ARG A 15 3.34 -14.59 9.56
C ARG A 15 3.40 -14.26 11.06
N ASP A 16 2.49 -14.83 11.86
CA ASP A 16 2.47 -14.60 13.32
C ASP A 16 3.71 -15.20 14.01
N GLN A 17 4.26 -16.30 13.48
CA GLN A 17 5.54 -16.85 13.96
C GLN A 17 6.69 -15.87 13.69
N GLY A 18 6.72 -15.25 12.51
CA GLY A 18 7.71 -14.21 12.18
C GLY A 18 7.59 -13.00 13.09
N TYR A 19 6.36 -12.57 13.40
CA TYR A 19 6.09 -11.50 14.35
C TYR A 19 6.64 -11.83 15.75
N ASP A 20 6.36 -13.02 16.27
CA ASP A 20 6.83 -13.44 17.61
C ASP A 20 8.36 -13.51 17.67
N MET A 21 9.01 -13.97 16.60
CA MET A 21 10.47 -13.99 16.48
C MET A 21 11.08 -12.58 16.49
N LEU A 22 10.46 -11.64 15.77
CA LEU A 22 10.89 -10.23 15.75
C LEU A 22 10.64 -9.55 17.10
N LYS A 23 9.51 -9.84 17.73
CA LYS A 23 9.18 -9.34 19.07
C LYS A 23 10.22 -9.80 20.10
N ALA A 24 10.58 -11.08 20.10
CA ALA A 24 11.61 -11.61 20.99
C ALA A 24 12.99 -10.97 20.78
N ARG A 25 13.30 -10.47 19.57
CA ARG A 25 14.51 -9.68 19.30
C ARG A 25 14.41 -8.27 19.87
N LEU A 26 13.28 -7.60 19.66
CA LEU A 26 13.01 -6.27 20.23
C LEU A 26 13.04 -6.28 21.75
N ASP A 27 12.48 -7.30 22.40
CA ASP A 27 12.47 -7.47 23.85
C ASP A 27 13.90 -7.65 24.42
N LYS A 28 14.84 -8.11 23.59
CA LYS A 28 16.28 -8.20 23.91
C LYS A 28 17.06 -6.93 23.52
N GLY A 29 16.38 -5.90 23.03
CA GLY A 29 16.97 -4.62 22.65
C GLY A 29 17.51 -4.53 21.22
N ASP A 30 17.33 -5.55 20.38
CA ASP A 30 17.74 -5.50 18.97
C ASP A 30 16.78 -4.61 18.18
N ARG A 31 17.14 -3.32 18.07
CA ARG A 31 16.46 -2.32 17.23
C ARG A 31 17.31 -1.95 16.00
N SER A 32 17.97 -2.95 15.40
CA SER A 32 18.66 -2.77 14.13
C SER A 32 17.66 -2.45 13.00
N VAL A 33 18.12 -1.78 11.94
CA VAL A 33 17.28 -1.49 10.76
C VAL A 33 16.63 -2.77 10.23
N GLU A 34 17.34 -3.89 10.26
CA GLU A 34 16.88 -5.22 9.83
C GLU A 34 15.70 -5.78 10.63
N VAL A 35 15.62 -5.49 11.93
CA VAL A 35 14.45 -5.86 12.74
C VAL A 35 13.30 -4.89 12.51
N LEU A 36 13.58 -3.59 12.45
CA LEU A 36 12.56 -2.55 12.42
C LEU A 36 11.72 -2.59 11.14
N TRP A 37 12.35 -2.70 9.95
CA TRP A 37 11.58 -2.75 8.71
C TRP A 37 10.78 -4.05 8.58
N ARG A 38 11.30 -5.16 9.11
CA ARG A 38 10.60 -6.45 9.15
C ARG A 38 9.41 -6.41 10.10
N MET A 39 9.56 -5.76 11.24
CA MET A 39 8.44 -5.55 12.18
C MET A 39 7.35 -4.70 11.53
N ALA A 40 7.72 -3.64 10.82
CA ALA A 40 6.78 -2.82 10.05
C ALA A 40 6.04 -3.65 8.98
N GLN A 41 6.76 -4.46 8.20
CA GLN A 41 6.18 -5.36 7.20
C GLN A 41 5.18 -6.34 7.81
N VAL A 42 5.57 -7.08 8.85
CA VAL A 42 4.70 -8.13 9.39
C VAL A 42 3.47 -7.53 10.08
N ILE A 43 3.57 -6.32 10.67
CA ILE A 43 2.41 -5.61 11.21
C ILE A 43 1.44 -5.22 10.08
N HIS A 44 1.95 -4.73 8.95
CA HIS A 44 1.15 -4.47 7.76
C HIS A 44 0.40 -5.74 7.31
N GLU A 45 1.09 -6.87 7.16
CA GLU A 45 0.49 -8.15 6.74
C GLU A 45 -0.56 -8.66 7.74
N ARG A 46 -0.25 -8.58 9.04
CA ARG A 46 -1.19 -8.96 10.10
C ARG A 46 -2.42 -8.06 10.10
N SER A 47 -2.26 -6.76 9.86
CA SER A 47 -3.38 -5.82 9.82
C SER A 47 -4.40 -6.16 8.72
N ALA A 48 -3.96 -6.70 7.58
CA ALA A 48 -4.86 -7.14 6.52
C ALA A 48 -5.80 -8.27 6.95
N CYS A 49 -5.40 -9.06 7.96
CA CYS A 49 -6.16 -10.17 8.53
C CYS A 49 -6.87 -9.79 9.85
N MET A 50 -7.05 -8.48 10.08
CA MET A 50 -7.82 -7.96 11.21
C MET A 50 -9.13 -7.37 10.71
N PRO A 51 -10.18 -7.32 11.57
CA PRO A 51 -11.38 -6.54 11.28
C PRO A 51 -11.02 -5.08 11.00
N LYS A 52 -11.72 -4.46 10.03
CA LYS A 52 -11.47 -3.08 9.58
C LYS A 52 -11.31 -2.06 10.72
N ALA A 53 -12.12 -2.20 11.77
CA ALA A 53 -12.09 -1.32 12.95
C ALA A 53 -10.77 -1.35 13.73
N GLN A 54 -9.99 -2.43 13.64
CA GLN A 54 -8.73 -2.61 14.36
C GLN A 54 -7.50 -2.22 13.51
N ARG A 55 -7.63 -2.21 12.18
CA ARG A 55 -6.49 -1.99 11.25
C ARG A 55 -5.79 -0.65 11.45
N LYS A 56 -6.56 0.43 11.68
CA LYS A 56 -5.99 1.78 11.86
C LYS A 56 -4.94 1.80 12.98
N ALA A 57 -5.24 1.17 14.12
CA ALA A 57 -4.33 1.12 15.25
C ALA A 57 -3.07 0.31 14.91
N ALA A 58 -3.23 -0.88 14.31
CA ALA A 58 -2.10 -1.72 13.89
C ALA A 58 -1.20 -1.01 12.86
N ILE A 59 -1.77 -0.36 11.85
CA ILE A 59 -1.03 0.39 10.83
C ILE A 59 -0.25 1.54 11.46
N ASN A 60 -0.85 2.28 12.39
CA ASN A 60 -0.15 3.34 13.12
C ASN A 60 1.01 2.81 13.97
N ASP A 61 0.87 1.62 14.57
CA ASP A 61 1.98 0.99 15.29
C ASP A 61 3.09 0.52 14.36
N GLY A 62 2.75 -0.09 13.22
CA GLY A 62 3.72 -0.44 12.18
C GLY A 62 4.47 0.77 11.65
N LEU A 63 3.78 1.90 11.47
CA LEU A 63 4.38 3.14 10.98
C LEU A 63 5.48 3.65 11.91
N LYS A 64 5.32 3.55 13.24
CA LYS A 64 6.38 3.91 14.21
C LYS A 64 7.67 3.12 13.96
N PHE A 65 7.56 1.81 13.71
CA PHE A 65 8.72 0.98 13.39
C PHE A 65 9.35 1.35 12.06
N ALA A 66 8.54 1.64 11.03
CA ALA A 66 9.04 2.04 9.73
C ALA A 66 9.74 3.41 9.76
N GLU A 67 9.25 4.34 10.57
CA GLU A 67 9.88 5.63 10.81
C GLU A 67 11.21 5.49 11.53
N GLU A 68 11.28 4.67 12.57
CA GLU A 68 12.54 4.40 13.24
C GLU A 68 13.54 3.69 12.31
N ALA A 69 13.09 2.76 11.46
CA ALA A 69 13.97 2.10 10.48
C ALA A 69 14.66 3.11 9.56
N VAL A 70 13.92 4.12 9.07
CA VAL A 70 14.46 5.20 8.23
C VAL A 70 15.37 6.13 9.02
N GLN A 71 15.11 6.34 10.32
CA GLN A 71 16.02 7.10 11.20
C GLN A 71 17.35 6.36 11.42
N LYS A 72 17.34 5.02 11.48
CA LYS A 72 18.56 4.21 11.61
C LYS A 72 19.40 4.21 10.33
N ASP A 73 18.76 4.07 9.18
CA ASP A 73 19.41 4.17 7.89
C ASP A 73 18.43 4.73 6.84
N SER A 74 18.65 6.00 6.49
CA SER A 74 17.81 6.75 5.56
C SER A 74 18.01 6.37 4.09
N ASN A 75 18.99 5.50 3.80
CA ASN A 75 19.26 4.98 2.46
C ASN A 75 18.93 3.48 2.33
N HIS A 76 18.52 2.82 3.42
CA HIS A 76 18.15 1.41 3.40
C HIS A 76 16.85 1.18 2.61
N PHE A 77 16.93 0.39 1.54
CA PHE A 77 15.80 0.21 0.61
C PHE A 77 14.54 -0.30 1.31
N LYS A 78 14.64 -1.36 2.11
CA LYS A 78 13.46 -1.93 2.80
C LYS A 78 12.87 -0.98 3.84
N ALA A 79 13.69 -0.14 4.48
CA ALA A 79 13.20 0.85 5.44
C ALA A 79 12.39 1.94 4.71
N LEU A 80 12.94 2.48 3.61
CA LEU A 80 12.25 3.45 2.77
C LEU A 80 10.94 2.89 2.20
N LYS A 81 10.99 1.67 1.65
CA LYS A 81 9.83 0.98 1.06
C LYS A 81 8.70 0.80 2.07
N TRP A 82 8.98 0.17 3.22
CA TRP A 82 7.93 -0.14 4.19
C TRP A 82 7.38 1.11 4.88
N ASN A 83 8.19 2.17 5.00
CA ASN A 83 7.70 3.47 5.45
C ASN A 83 6.74 4.09 4.43
N ALA A 84 7.09 4.09 3.13
CA ALA A 84 6.20 4.57 2.08
C ALA A 84 4.87 3.78 2.05
N VAL A 85 4.94 2.44 2.14
CA VAL A 85 3.75 1.57 2.16
C VAL A 85 2.83 1.90 3.34
N LEU A 86 3.38 1.97 4.55
CA LEU A 86 2.57 2.23 5.75
C LEU A 86 2.02 3.65 5.80
N ILE A 87 2.75 4.67 5.33
CA ILE A 87 2.18 6.01 5.16
C ILE A 87 1.01 5.96 4.16
N GLY A 88 1.21 5.30 3.01
CA GLY A 88 0.17 5.15 2.00
C GLY A 88 -1.12 4.54 2.57
N GLN A 89 -1.00 3.49 3.38
CA GLN A 89 -2.14 2.89 4.07
C GLN A 89 -2.73 3.77 5.17
N ALA A 90 -1.90 4.39 6.00
CA ALA A 90 -2.36 5.27 7.08
C ALA A 90 -3.24 6.41 6.54
N THR A 91 -2.93 6.90 5.33
CA THR A 91 -3.73 7.95 4.68
C THR A 91 -5.18 7.54 4.44
N GLU A 92 -5.51 6.25 4.30
CA GLU A 92 -6.90 5.79 4.13
C GLU A 92 -7.80 6.18 5.32
N TYR A 93 -7.20 6.39 6.49
CA TYR A 93 -7.88 6.72 7.73
C TYR A 93 -7.76 8.20 8.14
N MET A 94 -7.23 9.04 7.24
CA MET A 94 -6.98 10.46 7.46
C MET A 94 -7.97 11.34 6.68
N PRO A 95 -8.38 12.49 7.25
CA PRO A 95 -9.08 13.52 6.49
C PRO A 95 -8.16 14.13 5.42
N THR A 96 -8.74 14.77 4.40
CA THR A 96 -7.98 15.29 3.23
C THR A 96 -6.85 16.23 3.62
N LYS A 97 -7.02 17.07 4.65
CA LYS A 97 -5.96 17.98 5.11
C LYS A 97 -4.72 17.22 5.60
N GLU A 98 -4.91 16.23 6.48
CA GLU A 98 -3.81 15.40 6.99
C GLU A 98 -3.13 14.60 5.87
N LYS A 99 -3.91 14.10 4.88
CA LYS A 99 -3.34 13.45 3.69
C LYS A 99 -2.38 14.37 2.93
N LEU A 100 -2.74 15.65 2.76
CA LEU A 100 -1.92 16.65 2.07
C LEU A 100 -0.66 17.04 2.88
N GLU A 101 -0.75 17.00 4.21
CA GLU A 101 0.41 17.22 5.08
C GLU A 101 1.40 16.05 4.99
N CYS A 102 0.90 14.81 4.94
CA CYS A 102 1.73 13.60 4.81
C CYS A 102 2.26 13.36 3.38
N SER A 103 1.59 13.88 2.34
CA SER A 103 1.88 13.52 0.94
C SER A 103 3.28 13.93 0.47
N LYS A 104 3.89 14.97 1.03
CA LYS A 104 5.28 15.34 0.72
C LYS A 104 6.28 14.27 1.16
N LYS A 105 6.21 13.88 2.44
CA LYS A 105 7.05 12.81 3.01
C LYS A 105 6.83 11.48 2.30
N PHE A 106 5.57 11.14 2.04
CA PHE A 106 5.20 9.95 1.26
C PHE A 106 5.87 9.95 -0.12
N LYS A 107 5.76 11.05 -0.88
CA LYS A 107 6.30 11.15 -2.24
C LYS A 107 7.82 11.04 -2.24
N GLU A 108 8.49 11.67 -1.29
CA GLU A 108 9.95 11.57 -1.14
C GLU A 108 10.40 10.12 -0.91
N LEU A 109 9.74 9.41 0.02
CA LEU A 109 10.06 8.01 0.31
C LEU A 109 9.78 7.10 -0.89
N LEU A 110 8.65 7.30 -1.57
CA LEU A 110 8.27 6.56 -2.76
C LEU A 110 9.28 6.76 -3.89
N ASP A 111 9.67 8.00 -4.16
CA ASP A 111 10.63 8.33 -5.22
C ASP A 111 12.02 7.76 -4.94
N LYS A 112 12.51 7.90 -3.70
CA LYS A 112 13.78 7.29 -3.28
C LYS A 112 13.76 5.76 -3.40
N SER A 113 12.64 5.14 -3.05
CA SER A 113 12.48 3.69 -3.15
C SER A 113 12.45 3.22 -4.60
N LEU A 114 11.71 3.91 -5.47
CA LEU A 114 11.65 3.60 -6.91
C LEU A 114 12.95 3.89 -7.66
N ALA A 115 13.74 4.87 -7.20
CA ALA A 115 15.07 5.12 -7.74
C ALA A 115 16.04 3.95 -7.47
N LYS A 116 15.82 3.20 -6.38
CA LYS A 116 16.59 2.00 -6.03
C LYS A 116 16.07 0.76 -6.74
N GLU A 117 14.75 0.53 -6.68
CA GLU A 117 14.10 -0.64 -7.27
C GLU A 117 12.89 -0.21 -8.13
N PRO A 118 13.11 0.21 -9.38
CA PRO A 118 12.07 0.79 -10.24
C PRO A 118 11.00 -0.20 -10.69
N LYS A 119 11.25 -1.50 -10.52
CA LYS A 119 10.35 -2.59 -10.91
C LYS A 119 9.72 -3.30 -9.70
N ASP A 120 9.91 -2.78 -8.49
CA ASP A 120 9.27 -3.38 -7.30
C ASP A 120 7.74 -3.29 -7.41
N THR A 121 7.08 -4.44 -7.44
CA THR A 121 5.64 -4.58 -7.67
C THR A 121 4.81 -3.76 -6.68
N ALA A 122 5.21 -3.72 -5.40
CA ALA A 122 4.47 -2.99 -4.38
C ALA A 122 4.65 -1.47 -4.53
N LEU A 123 5.85 -1.02 -4.92
CA LEU A 123 6.11 0.40 -5.17
C LEU A 123 5.42 0.91 -6.44
N LEU A 124 5.35 0.09 -7.49
CA LEU A 124 4.56 0.41 -8.69
C LEU A 124 3.10 0.59 -8.34
N HIS A 125 2.50 -0.37 -7.63
CA HIS A 125 1.14 -0.26 -7.14
C HIS A 125 0.94 1.00 -6.28
N LEU A 126 1.87 1.30 -5.37
CA LEU A 126 1.80 2.47 -4.50
C LEU A 126 1.86 3.79 -5.28
N ARG A 127 2.67 3.86 -6.35
CA ARG A 127 2.70 5.00 -7.27
C ARG A 127 1.40 5.13 -8.07
N GLY A 128 0.84 4.01 -8.54
CA GLY A 128 -0.47 3.97 -9.18
C GLY A 128 -1.56 4.53 -8.25
N ARG A 129 -1.57 4.12 -6.97
CA ARG A 129 -2.51 4.63 -5.96
C ARG A 129 -2.36 6.13 -5.73
N TYR A 130 -1.12 6.63 -5.67
CA TYR A 130 -0.86 8.07 -5.56
C TYR A 130 -1.42 8.85 -6.74
N LYS A 131 -1.09 8.42 -7.97
CA LYS A 131 -1.58 9.05 -9.20
C LYS A 131 -3.11 9.02 -9.29
N PHE A 132 -3.72 7.88 -8.97
CA PHE A 132 -5.17 7.72 -8.90
C PHE A 132 -5.78 8.72 -7.91
N SER A 133 -5.22 8.83 -6.70
CA SER A 133 -5.72 9.76 -5.68
C SER A 133 -5.63 11.22 -6.13
N VAL A 134 -4.56 11.60 -6.83
CA VAL A 134 -4.39 12.96 -7.38
C VAL A 134 -5.39 13.22 -8.51
N ALA A 135 -5.59 12.25 -9.41
CA ALA A 135 -6.56 12.32 -10.50
C ALA A 135 -8.00 12.45 -9.98
N SER A 136 -8.31 11.82 -8.83
CA SER A 136 -9.62 11.83 -8.20
C SER A 136 -9.94 13.05 -7.33
N LEU A 137 -9.00 13.99 -7.13
CA LEU A 137 -9.27 15.19 -6.32
C LEU A 137 -10.41 16.02 -6.92
N THR A 138 -11.40 16.34 -6.10
CA THR A 138 -12.47 17.28 -6.45
C THR A 138 -11.93 18.71 -6.61
N TRP A 139 -12.72 19.62 -7.18
CA TRP A 139 -12.32 21.03 -7.31
C TRP A 139 -11.98 21.68 -5.96
N LEU A 140 -12.76 21.38 -4.91
CA LEU A 140 -12.51 21.90 -3.56
C LEU A 140 -11.19 21.36 -3.00
N GLU A 141 -10.91 20.08 -3.18
CA GLU A 141 -9.67 19.46 -2.72
C GLU A 141 -8.46 19.94 -3.53
N LYS A 142 -8.61 20.20 -4.83
CA LYS A 142 -7.58 20.86 -5.66
C LYS A 142 -7.26 22.26 -5.16
N LYS A 143 -8.29 23.02 -4.76
CA LYS A 143 -8.10 24.35 -4.15
C LYS A 143 -7.35 24.24 -2.82
N LEU A 144 -7.70 23.28 -1.97
CA LEU A 144 -6.96 23.02 -0.74
C LEU A 144 -5.51 22.61 -1.04
N ALA A 145 -5.27 21.75 -2.03
CA ALA A 145 -3.91 21.35 -2.41
C ALA A 145 -3.03 22.55 -2.84
N SER A 146 -3.62 23.57 -3.48
CA SER A 146 -2.90 24.79 -3.86
C SER A 146 -2.40 25.64 -2.67
N THR A 147 -2.91 25.41 -1.46
CA THR A 147 -2.36 26.06 -0.25
C THR A 147 -1.14 25.33 0.31
N PHE A 148 -0.93 24.05 -0.06
CA PHE A 148 0.20 23.23 0.39
C PHE A 148 1.33 23.12 -0.65
N TYR A 149 0.98 23.30 -1.92
CA TYR A 149 1.87 23.16 -3.07
C TYR A 149 1.86 24.44 -3.92
N GLN A 150 3.04 24.92 -4.31
CA GLN A 150 3.15 26.03 -5.27
C GLN A 150 2.46 25.67 -6.59
N GLN A 151 2.62 24.43 -7.04
CA GLN A 151 1.87 23.84 -8.13
C GLN A 151 1.33 22.48 -7.65
N PRO A 152 0.00 22.31 -7.50
CA PRO A 152 -0.58 21.02 -7.14
C PRO A 152 -0.18 19.94 -8.15
N PRO A 153 0.12 18.71 -7.70
CA PRO A 153 0.38 17.62 -8.61
C PRO A 153 -0.87 17.37 -9.48
N SER A 154 -0.65 16.98 -10.73
CA SER A 154 -1.69 16.58 -11.67
C SER A 154 -1.31 15.24 -12.26
N HIS A 155 -2.26 14.32 -12.27
CA HIS A 155 -2.12 12.98 -12.83
C HIS A 155 -3.42 12.55 -13.49
N SER A 156 -3.33 11.58 -14.40
CA SER A 156 -4.51 10.98 -15.04
C SER A 156 -4.77 9.55 -14.57
N TYR A 157 -5.96 9.03 -14.89
CA TYR A 157 -6.31 7.64 -14.59
C TYR A 157 -5.51 6.66 -15.46
N GLU A 158 -5.13 7.05 -16.68
CA GLU A 158 -4.25 6.28 -17.56
C GLU A 158 -2.86 6.12 -16.95
N GLU A 159 -2.24 7.21 -16.48
CA GLU A 159 -0.92 7.17 -15.83
C GLU A 159 -0.91 6.28 -14.58
N ALA A 160 -2.02 6.26 -13.82
CA ALA A 160 -2.19 5.37 -12.69
C ALA A 160 -2.32 3.91 -13.13
N ASN A 161 -3.11 3.66 -14.19
CA ASN A 161 -3.36 2.33 -14.71
C ASN A 161 -2.11 1.69 -15.33
N GLU A 162 -1.21 2.46 -15.93
CA GLU A 162 0.09 1.97 -16.41
C GLU A 162 0.90 1.28 -15.29
N ASP A 163 0.94 1.91 -14.11
CA ASP A 163 1.63 1.37 -12.94
C ASP A 163 0.96 0.09 -12.43
N PHE A 164 -0.38 0.09 -12.35
CA PHE A 164 -1.12 -1.09 -11.91
C PHE A 164 -1.01 -2.26 -12.89
N LEU A 165 -1.02 -1.99 -14.20
CA LEU A 165 -0.82 -3.02 -15.22
C LEU A 165 0.61 -3.55 -15.21
N ALA A 166 1.61 -2.72 -14.90
CA ALA A 166 2.97 -3.18 -14.69
C ALA A 166 3.08 -4.12 -13.48
N ALA A 167 2.40 -3.80 -12.38
CA ALA A 167 2.33 -4.69 -11.21
C ALA A 167 1.57 -6.00 -11.50
N TYR A 168 0.48 -5.93 -12.28
CA TYR A 168 -0.31 -7.10 -12.70
C TYR A 168 0.50 -8.11 -13.51
N LYS A 169 1.43 -7.67 -14.36
CA LYS A 169 2.33 -8.57 -15.10
C LYS A 169 3.18 -9.46 -14.20
N VAL A 170 3.45 -9.03 -12.97
CA VAL A 170 4.25 -9.79 -11.99
C VAL A 170 3.36 -10.62 -11.07
N ASN A 171 2.27 -10.04 -10.57
CA ASN A 171 1.31 -10.74 -9.71
C ASN A 171 -0.13 -10.52 -10.20
N PRO A 172 -0.62 -11.35 -11.14
CA PRO A 172 -1.94 -11.16 -11.73
C PRO A 172 -3.08 -11.50 -10.77
N LYS A 173 -2.80 -12.17 -9.65
CA LYS A 173 -3.80 -12.55 -8.63
C LYS A 173 -3.84 -11.61 -7.43
N TRP A 174 -3.16 -10.47 -7.49
CA TRP A 174 -3.22 -9.49 -6.41
C TRP A 174 -4.55 -8.73 -6.44
N MET A 175 -5.49 -9.12 -5.56
CA MET A 175 -6.87 -8.61 -5.56
C MET A 175 -6.95 -7.09 -5.42
N GLU A 176 -6.18 -6.46 -4.52
CA GLU A 176 -6.15 -5.00 -4.39
C GLU A 176 -5.74 -4.33 -5.71
N ASN A 177 -4.68 -4.85 -6.36
CA ASN A 177 -4.20 -4.28 -7.62
C ASN A 177 -5.24 -4.42 -8.75
N LEU A 178 -5.86 -5.60 -8.89
CA LEU A 178 -6.96 -5.83 -9.83
C LEU A 178 -8.12 -4.86 -9.60
N PHE A 179 -8.49 -4.62 -8.34
CA PHE A 179 -9.56 -3.69 -7.99
C PHE A 179 -9.23 -2.26 -8.42
N PHE A 180 -7.99 -1.81 -8.24
CA PHE A 180 -7.55 -0.50 -8.69
C PHE A 180 -7.46 -0.37 -10.22
N ILE A 181 -7.07 -1.44 -10.94
CA ILE A 181 -7.14 -1.48 -12.41
C ILE A 181 -8.59 -1.26 -12.86
N ALA A 182 -9.53 -2.02 -12.29
CA ALA A 182 -10.95 -1.87 -12.58
C ALA A 182 -11.45 -0.45 -12.31
N LYS A 183 -11.09 0.14 -11.17
CA LYS A 183 -11.44 1.53 -10.83
C LYS A 183 -10.93 2.54 -11.86
N CYS A 184 -9.71 2.35 -12.37
CA CYS A 184 -9.19 3.20 -13.45
C CYS A 184 -10.08 3.09 -14.69
N TYR A 185 -10.39 1.87 -15.15
CA TYR A 185 -11.26 1.68 -16.32
C TYR A 185 -12.67 2.22 -16.12
N VAL A 186 -13.25 2.11 -14.92
CA VAL A 186 -14.53 2.76 -14.59
C VAL A 186 -14.44 4.28 -14.75
N ALA A 187 -13.40 4.90 -14.21
CA ALA A 187 -13.18 6.34 -14.33
C ALA A 187 -12.98 6.79 -15.79
N LEU A 188 -12.36 5.92 -16.60
CA LEU A 188 -12.16 6.09 -18.05
C LEU A 188 -13.40 5.73 -18.88
N LYS A 189 -14.51 5.31 -18.24
CA LYS A 189 -15.76 4.85 -18.88
C LYS A 189 -15.59 3.63 -19.79
N ASP A 190 -14.50 2.89 -19.64
CA ASP A 190 -14.27 1.61 -20.33
C ASP A 190 -14.87 0.46 -19.50
N LYS A 191 -16.17 0.25 -19.69
CA LYS A 191 -16.92 -0.79 -18.96
C LYS A 191 -16.42 -2.20 -19.28
N ASN A 192 -15.92 -2.45 -20.49
CA ASN A 192 -15.52 -3.79 -20.91
C ASN A 192 -14.28 -4.25 -20.15
N ASN A 193 -13.25 -3.41 -20.10
CA ASN A 193 -12.06 -3.72 -19.30
C ASN A 193 -12.37 -3.70 -17.80
N ALA A 194 -13.20 -2.76 -17.32
CA ALA A 194 -13.61 -2.77 -15.92
C ALA A 194 -14.26 -4.12 -15.52
N ARG A 195 -15.21 -4.64 -16.32
CA ARG A 195 -15.81 -5.96 -16.07
C ARG A 195 -14.78 -7.08 -16.10
N LYS A 196 -13.87 -7.09 -17.09
CA LYS A 196 -12.82 -8.12 -17.21
C LYS A 196 -12.03 -8.27 -15.91
N TYR A 197 -11.44 -7.19 -15.41
CA TYR A 197 -10.60 -7.27 -14.21
C TYR A 197 -11.39 -7.51 -12.91
N LEU A 198 -12.65 -7.04 -12.83
CA LEU A 198 -13.54 -7.38 -11.70
C LEU A 198 -13.91 -8.87 -11.69
N THR A 199 -14.17 -9.46 -12.86
CA THR A 199 -14.43 -10.90 -12.97
C THR A 199 -13.20 -11.70 -12.58
N GLU A 200 -12.02 -11.35 -13.10
CA GLU A 200 -10.75 -11.99 -12.68
C GLU A 200 -10.54 -11.91 -11.16
N LEU A 201 -10.86 -10.77 -10.54
CA LEU A 201 -10.80 -10.63 -9.08
C LEU A 201 -11.81 -11.54 -8.38
N CYS A 202 -13.05 -11.61 -8.87
CA CYS A 202 -14.11 -12.41 -8.26
C CYS A 202 -13.83 -13.93 -8.28
N ASP A 203 -12.95 -14.38 -9.17
CA ASP A 203 -12.54 -15.79 -9.30
C ASP A 203 -11.42 -16.18 -8.30
N ILE A 204 -10.92 -15.23 -7.49
CA ILE A 204 -9.87 -15.46 -6.51
C ILE A 204 -10.49 -15.69 -5.12
N GLU A 205 -10.05 -16.76 -4.45
CA GLU A 205 -10.40 -17.03 -3.06
C GLU A 205 -9.62 -16.09 -2.12
N PRO A 206 -10.30 -15.26 -1.31
CA PRO A 206 -9.65 -14.31 -0.42
C PRO A 206 -8.99 -15.04 0.75
N TYR A 207 -7.77 -14.62 1.09
CA TYR A 207 -7.01 -15.17 2.19
C TYR A 207 -7.11 -14.33 3.48
N SER A 208 -7.48 -13.05 3.36
CA SER A 208 -7.55 -12.10 4.47
C SER A 208 -8.86 -11.30 4.51
N ASP A 209 -9.18 -10.67 5.65
CA ASP A 209 -10.34 -9.79 5.77
C ASP A 209 -10.29 -8.63 4.77
N ALA A 210 -9.11 -8.07 4.49
CA ALA A 210 -8.95 -7.01 3.49
C ALA A 210 -9.24 -7.51 2.07
N GLU A 211 -8.82 -8.72 1.72
CA GLU A 211 -9.14 -9.34 0.43
C GLU A 211 -10.62 -9.70 0.29
N GLN A 212 -11.26 -10.13 1.39
CA GLN A 212 -12.70 -10.32 1.41
C GLN A 212 -13.45 -9.01 1.15
N GLU A 213 -12.99 -7.89 1.72
CA GLU A 213 -13.55 -6.56 1.40
C GLU A 213 -13.39 -6.21 -0.09
N PHE A 214 -12.22 -6.47 -0.69
CA PHE A 214 -12.03 -6.23 -2.13
C PHE A 214 -12.95 -7.12 -2.99
N LEU A 215 -13.17 -8.37 -2.59
CA LEU A 215 -14.11 -9.27 -3.27
C LEU A 215 -15.54 -8.75 -3.20
N ASP A 216 -15.99 -8.31 -2.02
CA ASP A 216 -17.34 -7.79 -1.81
C ASP A 216 -17.55 -6.48 -2.59
N ASP A 217 -16.58 -5.56 -2.54
CA ASP A 217 -16.59 -4.32 -3.31
C ASP A 217 -16.58 -4.57 -4.83
N ALA A 218 -15.82 -5.58 -5.29
CA ALA A 218 -15.78 -5.94 -6.69
C ALA A 218 -17.12 -6.48 -7.20
N LYS A 219 -17.77 -7.38 -6.43
CA LYS A 219 -19.13 -7.86 -6.74
C LYS A 219 -20.14 -6.73 -6.78
N ALA A 220 -20.08 -5.82 -5.80
CA ALA A 220 -20.94 -4.65 -5.75
C ALA A 220 -20.73 -3.72 -6.95
N MET A 221 -19.48 -3.49 -7.37
CA MET A 221 -19.17 -2.69 -8.54
C MET A 221 -19.63 -3.35 -9.84
N LEU A 222 -19.42 -4.67 -9.99
CA LEU A 222 -19.78 -5.43 -11.17
C LEU A 222 -21.30 -5.40 -11.45
N SER A 223 -22.11 -5.44 -10.40
CA SER A 223 -23.58 -5.35 -10.50
C SER A 223 -24.09 -3.99 -11.01
N LYS A 224 -23.27 -2.94 -10.96
CA LYS A 224 -23.62 -1.57 -11.38
C LYS A 224 -23.09 -1.19 -12.76
N LEU A 225 -22.16 -1.97 -13.31
CA LEU A 225 -21.64 -1.77 -14.66
C LEU A 225 -22.68 -2.17 -15.69
#